data_AF-A0A0Q8F2S5-F1
#
_entry.id   AF-A0A0Q8F2S5-F1
#
_cell.length_a   1.000
_cell.length_b   1.000
_cell.length_c   1.000
_cell.angle_alpha   90.00
_cell.angle_beta   90.00
_cell.angle_gamma   90.00
#
_symmetry.space_group_name_H-M   'P 1'
#
loop_
_entity.id
_entity.type
_entity.pdbx_description
1 polymer ?
#
loop_
_entity_poly.entity_id
_entity_poly.type
_entity_poly.pdbx_seq_one_letter_code
_entity_poly.pdbx_strand_id
1 'polypeptide(L)'
;MALVLSTLTACADKALEPDYAREAVQPVVVQAAADGEARIRFASPPESLYYAAGVSYRARRDELQVVIDRCPIRGDCITMAKGTRLGDGRTTEVRVPLDGRRLIVIHADGVESLVP
;
A
#
# COMPACT_ATOMS: atom_id res chain seq x y z
N MET A 1 -36.03 -29.98 18.94
CA MET A 1 -35.75 -28.54 18.80
C MET A 1 -34.24 -28.39 18.61
N ALA A 2 -33.77 -28.37 17.37
CA ALA A 2 -32.35 -28.33 17.05
C ALA A 2 -31.96 -26.89 16.70
N LEU A 3 -31.15 -26.25 17.56
CA LEU A 3 -30.53 -24.98 17.24
C LEU A 3 -29.33 -25.24 16.32
N VAL A 4 -29.47 -24.85 15.05
CA VAL A 4 -28.36 -24.81 14.10
C VAL A 4 -27.62 -23.50 14.33
N LEU A 5 -26.44 -23.56 14.96
CA LEU A 5 -25.51 -22.43 15.05
C LEU A 5 -24.83 -22.27 13.68
N SER A 6 -25.38 -21.37 12.86
CA SER A 6 -24.75 -20.91 11.63
C SER A 6 -23.53 -20.06 11.99
N THR A 7 -22.33 -20.65 11.99
CA THR A 7 -21.09 -19.89 12.09
C THR A 7 -20.91 -19.10 10.79
N LEU A 8 -21.24 -17.80 10.83
CA LEU A 8 -20.85 -16.86 9.78
C LEU A 8 -19.31 -16.87 9.72
N THR A 9 -18.75 -17.55 8.72
CA THR A 9 -17.37 -17.33 8.31
C THR A 9 -17.28 -15.90 7.80
N ALA A 10 -17.01 -14.96 8.70
CA ALA A 10 -16.58 -13.63 8.31
C ALA A 10 -15.34 -13.82 7.43
N CYS A 11 -15.40 -13.37 6.18
CA CYS A 11 -14.21 -13.26 5.34
C CYS A 11 -13.20 -12.44 6.14
N ALA A 12 -12.16 -13.09 6.66
CA ALA A 12 -11.10 -12.38 7.35
C ALA A 12 -10.35 -11.58 6.28
N ASP A 13 -10.60 -10.27 6.21
CA ASP A 13 -9.83 -9.37 5.36
C ASP A 13 -8.35 -9.53 5.72
N LYS A 14 -7.54 -10.04 4.78
CA LYS A 14 -6.09 -10.23 4.98
C LYS A 14 -5.47 -8.93 5.50
N ALA A 15 -4.85 -8.99 6.67
CA ALA A 15 -4.20 -7.83 7.29
C ALA A 15 -3.17 -7.22 6.33
N LEU A 16 -3.04 -5.90 6.35
CA LEU A 16 -1.93 -5.23 5.66
C LEU A 16 -0.67 -5.48 6.50
N GLU A 17 0.37 -6.01 5.87
CA GLU A 17 1.64 -6.37 6.51
C GLU A 17 2.73 -5.46 5.93
N PRO A 18 3.15 -4.39 6.65
CA PRO A 18 4.17 -3.49 6.14
C PRO A 18 5.57 -4.11 6.22
N ASP A 19 6.30 -4.09 5.11
CA ASP A 19 7.68 -4.60 5.05
C ASP A 19 8.74 -3.52 5.30
N TYR A 20 8.48 -2.28 4.83
CA TYR A 20 9.44 -1.19 4.90
C TYR A 20 9.26 -0.32 6.14
N ALA A 21 10.37 -0.04 6.82
CA ALA A 21 10.47 1.08 7.76
C ALA A 21 10.34 2.41 7.01
N ARG A 22 9.88 3.45 7.71
CA ARG A 22 9.59 4.75 7.09
C ARG A 22 10.77 5.33 6.35
N GLU A 23 11.96 5.33 6.95
CA GLU A 23 13.16 5.95 6.38
C GLU A 23 13.65 5.24 5.11
N ALA A 24 13.30 3.97 4.91
CA ALA A 24 13.72 3.22 3.74
C ALA A 24 13.08 3.74 2.45
N VAL A 25 11.84 4.24 2.54
CA VAL A 25 10.99 4.61 1.39
C VAL A 25 10.76 6.11 1.29
N GLN A 26 11.36 6.91 2.17
CA GLN A 26 11.23 8.37 2.12
C GLN A 26 12.02 9.01 0.96
N PRO A 27 11.52 10.14 0.42
CA PRO A 27 10.28 10.82 0.80
C PRO A 27 9.05 10.11 0.22
N VAL A 28 7.95 10.07 0.99
CA VAL A 28 6.64 9.63 0.47
C VAL A 28 5.80 10.87 0.18
N VAL A 29 5.45 11.08 -1.08
CA VAL A 29 4.71 12.25 -1.56
C VAL A 29 3.39 11.79 -2.17
N VAL A 30 2.31 12.47 -1.80
CA VAL A 30 0.97 12.20 -2.31
C VAL A 30 0.50 13.40 -3.10
N GLN A 31 -0.13 13.15 -4.23
CA GLN A 31 -0.72 14.18 -5.09
C GLN A 31 -2.09 13.72 -5.55
N ALA A 32 -3.07 14.63 -5.58
CA ALA A 32 -4.35 14.34 -6.18
C ALA A 32 -4.17 14.04 -7.67
N ALA A 33 -4.91 13.06 -8.17
CA ALA A 33 -5.01 12.74 -9.59
C ALA A 33 -6.46 12.89 -10.07
N ALA A 34 -6.68 12.72 -11.37
CA ALA A 34 -8.02 12.76 -11.94
C ALA A 34 -8.88 11.61 -11.38
N ASP A 35 -10.19 11.75 -11.51
CA ASP A 35 -11.16 10.66 -11.29
C ASP A 35 -11.14 10.03 -9.88
N GLY A 36 -10.78 10.82 -8.86
CA GLY A 36 -10.75 10.36 -7.47
C GLY A 36 -9.51 9.55 -7.09
N GLU A 37 -8.53 9.44 -8.00
CA GLU A 37 -7.27 8.78 -7.71
C GLU A 37 -6.29 9.67 -6.93
N ALA A 38 -5.34 9.04 -6.25
CA ALA A 38 -4.13 9.69 -5.77
C ALA A 38 -2.90 9.05 -6.41
N ARG A 39 -1.90 9.87 -6.72
CA ARG A 39 -0.55 9.44 -7.07
C ARG A 39 0.32 9.47 -5.82
N ILE A 40 0.89 8.33 -5.48
CA ILE A 40 1.85 8.17 -4.39
C ILE A 40 3.22 7.96 -5.02
N ARG A 41 4.20 8.76 -4.64
CA ARG A 41 5.61 8.59 -5.01
C ARG A 41 6.43 8.29 -3.78
N PHE A 42 7.31 7.32 -3.87
CA PHE A 42 8.23 6.95 -2.79
C PHE A 42 9.59 6.52 -3.33
N ALA A 43 10.62 6.61 -2.49
CA ALA A 43 11.94 6.13 -2.83
C ALA A 43 11.95 4.60 -2.95
N SER A 44 12.63 4.09 -3.97
CA SER A 44 12.84 2.66 -4.22
C SER A 44 14.18 2.26 -3.62
N PRO A 45 14.20 1.52 -2.51
CA PRO A 45 15.44 1.13 -1.88
C PRO A 45 16.29 0.27 -2.83
N PRO A 46 17.62 0.44 -2.86
CA PRO A 46 18.50 -0.38 -3.67
C PRO A 46 18.72 -1.75 -3.00
N GLU A 47 17.83 -2.69 -3.30
CA GLU A 47 17.88 -4.06 -2.77
C GLU A 47 18.32 -5.06 -3.84
N SER A 48 19.09 -6.08 -3.43
CA SER A 48 19.61 -7.08 -4.37
C SER A 48 18.66 -8.26 -4.61
N LEU A 49 17.80 -8.56 -3.64
CA LEU A 49 16.88 -9.72 -3.69
C LEU A 49 15.40 -9.31 -3.68
N TYR A 50 15.12 -8.02 -3.51
CA TYR A 50 13.78 -7.48 -3.37
C TYR A 50 13.63 -6.20 -4.17
N TYR A 51 12.40 -5.73 -4.31
CA TYR A 51 12.10 -4.42 -4.85
C TYR A 51 10.78 -3.90 -4.28
N ALA A 52 10.67 -2.58 -4.19
CA ALA A 52 9.42 -1.92 -3.86
C ALA A 52 8.46 -2.06 -5.05
N ALA A 53 7.43 -2.90 -4.88
CA ALA A 53 6.62 -3.40 -5.99
C ALA A 53 5.39 -2.55 -6.30
N GLY A 54 4.96 -1.73 -5.34
CA GLY A 54 3.69 -1.07 -5.39
C GLY A 54 3.14 -0.87 -3.97
N VAL A 55 1.82 -0.82 -3.87
CA VAL A 55 1.14 -0.80 -2.57
C VAL A 55 -0.02 -1.77 -2.52
N SER A 56 -0.23 -2.34 -1.35
CA SER A 56 -1.49 -2.96 -0.97
C SER A 56 -2.27 -2.00 -0.10
N TYR A 57 -3.59 -1.96 -0.27
CA TYR A 57 -4.42 -0.97 0.38
C TYR A 57 -5.75 -1.52 0.87
N ARG A 58 -6.30 -0.85 1.89
CA ARG A 58 -7.61 -1.14 2.45
C ARG A 58 -8.38 0.15 2.64
N ALA A 59 -9.55 0.23 2.00
CA ALA A 59 -10.48 1.30 2.24
C ALA A 59 -11.20 1.10 3.58
N ARG A 60 -11.26 2.17 4.36
CA ARG A 60 -12.15 2.34 5.51
C ARG A 60 -13.12 3.49 5.19
N ARG A 61 -13.99 3.83 6.15
CA ARG A 61 -15.02 4.87 5.96
C ARG A 61 -14.40 6.20 5.49
N ASP A 62 -13.39 6.67 6.22
CA ASP A 62 -12.80 8.01 6.01
C ASP A 62 -11.31 7.95 5.61
N GLU A 63 -10.75 6.75 5.49
CA GLU A 63 -9.31 6.53 5.28
C GLU A 63 -9.04 5.49 4.21
N LEU A 64 -7.97 5.69 3.43
CA LEU A 64 -7.34 4.67 2.62
C LEU A 64 -6.01 4.32 3.26
N GLN A 65 -5.93 3.15 3.90
CA GLN A 65 -4.72 2.63 4.51
C GLN A 65 -3.90 1.91 3.45
N VAL A 66 -2.61 2.23 3.35
CA VAL A 66 -1.70 1.66 2.35
C VAL A 66 -0.42 1.15 3.01
N VAL A 67 0.14 0.07 2.50
CA VAL A 67 1.49 -0.42 2.82
C VAL A 67 2.30 -0.48 1.52
N ILE A 68 3.57 -0.13 1.58
CA ILE A 68 4.47 -0.32 0.43
C ILE A 68 4.98 -1.75 0.46
N ASP A 69 4.67 -2.50 -0.60
CA ASP A 69 4.96 -3.94 -0.66
C ASP A 69 6.42 -4.17 -1.09
N ARG A 70 7.13 -5.04 -0.35
CA ARG A 70 8.47 -5.50 -0.70
C ARG A 70 8.39 -6.89 -1.32
N CYS A 71 8.55 -6.97 -2.63
CA CYS A 71 8.48 -8.25 -3.32
C CYS A 71 9.86 -8.84 -3.61
N PRO A 72 10.02 -10.17 -3.57
CA PRO A 72 11.25 -10.80 -4.01
C PRO A 72 11.40 -10.69 -5.53
N ILE A 73 12.64 -10.58 -6.02
CA ILE A 73 12.92 -10.58 -7.48
C ILE A 73 12.65 -11.94 -8.14
N ARG A 74 12.50 -13.01 -7.34
CA ARG A 74 12.21 -14.38 -7.77
C ARG A 74 11.08 -14.93 -6.90
N GLY A 75 10.06 -15.51 -7.53
CA GLY A 75 8.87 -16.03 -6.87
C GLY A 75 7.66 -15.10 -7.04
N ASP A 76 6.61 -15.38 -6.28
CA ASP A 76 5.35 -14.66 -6.39
C ASP A 76 5.40 -13.30 -5.67
N CYS A 77 4.80 -12.30 -6.31
CA CYS A 77 4.61 -10.96 -5.76
C CYS A 77 3.14 -10.61 -5.87
N ILE A 78 2.45 -10.50 -4.73
CA ILE A 78 1.04 -10.15 -4.67
C ILE A 78 0.95 -8.73 -4.11
N THR A 79 0.92 -7.76 -5.01
CA THR A 79 0.67 -6.34 -4.71
C THR A 79 -0.63 -5.89 -5.38
N MET A 80 -1.45 -5.11 -4.69
CA MET A 80 -2.77 -4.71 -5.22
C MET A 80 -2.65 -3.65 -6.31
N ALA A 81 -1.85 -2.61 -6.09
CA ALA A 81 -1.58 -1.56 -7.06
C ALA A 81 -0.08 -1.55 -7.38
N LYS A 82 0.24 -1.99 -8.61
CA LYS A 82 1.63 -2.07 -9.09
C LYS A 82 2.24 -0.68 -9.24
N GLY A 83 3.47 -0.54 -8.77
CA GLY A 83 4.29 0.65 -8.97
C GLY A 83 5.00 0.67 -10.30
N THR A 84 5.21 1.88 -10.81
CA THR A 84 6.03 2.14 -12.00
C THR A 84 7.29 2.87 -11.56
N ARG A 85 8.45 2.30 -11.89
CA ARG A 85 9.75 2.96 -11.68
C ARG A 85 9.84 4.16 -12.63
N LEU A 86 10.13 5.34 -12.09
CA LEU A 86 10.33 6.54 -12.88
C LEU A 86 11.72 6.56 -13.53
N GLY A 87 11.92 7.47 -14.48
CA GLY A 87 13.15 7.57 -15.26
C GLY A 87 14.42 7.90 -14.46
N ASP A 88 14.29 8.34 -13.21
CA ASP A 88 15.41 8.54 -12.28
C ASP A 88 15.97 7.23 -11.69
N GLY A 89 15.28 6.10 -11.92
CA GLY A 89 15.65 4.78 -11.42
C GLY A 89 15.51 4.61 -9.90
N ARG A 90 15.08 5.65 -9.18
CA ARG A 90 15.09 5.74 -7.72
C ARG A 90 13.72 6.01 -7.13
N THR A 91 12.76 6.46 -7.92
CA THR A 91 11.41 6.76 -7.47
C THR A 91 10.43 5.77 -8.08
N THR A 92 9.50 5.26 -7.26
CA THR A 92 8.36 4.48 -7.74
C THR A 92 7.08 5.31 -7.56
N GLU A 93 6.26 5.35 -8.60
CA GLU A 93 4.94 5.96 -8.59
C GLU A 93 3.85 4.88 -8.62
N VAL A 94 2.84 5.03 -7.77
CA VAL A 94 1.66 4.16 -7.71
C VAL A 94 0.39 5.02 -7.75
N ARG A 95 -0.66 4.51 -8.39
CA ARG A 95 -1.99 5.10 -8.36
C ARG A 95 -2.94 4.27 -7.51
N VAL A 96 -3.72 4.93 -6.67
CA VAL A 96 -4.73 4.29 -5.81
C VAL A 96 -6.05 5.06 -5.84
N PRO A 97 -7.20 4.38 -5.68
CA PRO A 97 -8.51 5.03 -5.60
C PRO A 97 -8.70 5.67 -4.21
N LEU A 98 -8.44 6.99 -4.11
CA LEU A 98 -8.55 7.71 -2.84
C LEU A 98 -10.02 8.04 -2.52
N ASP A 99 -10.80 8.43 -3.53
CA ASP A 99 -12.22 8.81 -3.45
C ASP A 99 -12.53 9.80 -2.30
N GLY A 100 -11.67 10.79 -2.11
CA GLY A 100 -11.82 11.81 -1.06
C GLY A 100 -11.49 11.35 0.36
N ARG A 101 -11.00 10.11 0.54
CA ARG A 101 -10.51 9.62 1.83
C ARG A 101 -9.17 10.24 2.20
N ARG A 102 -8.82 10.22 3.48
CA ARG A 102 -7.46 10.54 3.95
C ARG A 102 -6.52 9.38 3.66
N LEU A 103 -5.32 9.66 3.14
CA LEU A 103 -4.32 8.61 2.92
C LEU A 103 -3.54 8.34 4.21
N ILE A 104 -3.48 7.09 4.62
CA ILE A 104 -2.68 6.63 5.76
C ILE A 104 -1.65 5.63 5.25
N VAL A 105 -0.37 5.97 5.33
CA VAL A 105 0.73 5.05 5.01
C VAL A 105 1.14 4.33 6.29
N ILE A 106 1.09 3.01 6.26
CA ILE A 106 1.52 2.16 7.36
C ILE A 106 2.90 1.63 6.99
N HIS A 107 3.88 1.93 7.86
CA HIS A 107 5.25 1.46 7.79
C HIS A 107 5.48 0.37 8.85
N ALA A 108 6.57 -0.39 8.74
CA ALA A 108 6.90 -1.47 9.68
C ALA A 108 7.14 -0.95 11.11
N ASP A 109 7.50 0.32 11.23
CA ASP A 109 7.89 1.02 12.45
C ASP A 109 6.93 2.14 12.87
N GLY A 110 5.83 2.34 12.14
CA GLY A 110 4.87 3.40 12.48
C GLY A 110 3.80 3.68 11.43
N VAL A 111 3.04 4.74 11.65
CA VAL A 111 1.96 5.17 10.77
C VAL A 111 2.14 6.64 10.43
N GLU A 112 1.88 7.00 9.19
CA GLU A 112 2.00 8.35 8.65
C GLU A 112 0.71 8.76 7.94
N SER A 113 0.12 9.88 8.36
CA SER A 113 -1.05 10.46 7.70
C SER A 113 -0.59 11.48 6.67
N LEU A 114 -0.99 11.28 5.41
CA LEU A 114 -0.66 12.17 4.30
C LEU A 114 -1.92 12.79 3.70
N VAL A 115 -1.79 14.04 3.29
CA VAL A 115 -2.81 14.76 2.53
C VAL A 115 -2.25 15.05 1.13
N PRO A 116 -3.05 14.83 0.06
CA PRO A 116 -2.67 15.24 -1.29
C PRO A 116 -2.50 16.75 -1.46
#